data_AF-A0A7G9P4U8-F1
#
_entry.id   AF-A0A7G9P4U8-F1
#
_cell.length_a   1.000
_cell.length_b   1.000
_cell.length_c   1.000
_cell.angle_alpha   90.00
_cell.angle_beta   90.00
_cell.angle_gamma   90.00
#
_symmetry.space_group_name_H-M   'P 1'
#
loop_
_entity.id
_entity.type
_entity.pdbx_description
1 polymer ?
#
loop_
_entity_poly.entity_id
_entity_poly.type
_entity_poly.pdbx_seq_one_letter_code
_entity_poly.pdbx_strand_id
1 'polypeptide(L)'
;MMMHPVVNQSKASLSGGNASLPGAFTRLVVGAVGYFVGLFCLAMIGGAVDQPHPDMGQMAWAQWRAMHAMLLAGVFTAAVIVAVFVSVMIDRCNHRPMDLRFYPVVGRFRAMWGTCRSRVVLWAGVLGIVFYLAWTMIEQWRLSQIPHGLLWPPERVFVSVVWLWCIVWLSEAIARPARGAWVAAMLYLVFCLWLGLPLAGGWLVE
;
A
#
# COMPACT_ATOMS: atom_id res chain seq x y z
N MET A 1 47.52 23.46 19.93
CA MET A 1 47.01 22.08 20.00
C MET A 1 45.61 22.14 20.60
N MET A 2 44.58 22.21 19.75
CA MET A 2 43.20 22.41 20.18
C MET A 2 42.50 21.05 20.28
N MET A 3 42.08 20.68 21.49
CA MET A 3 41.24 19.51 21.73
C MET A 3 39.80 19.83 21.33
N HIS A 4 39.31 19.18 20.27
CA HIS A 4 37.88 19.14 19.98
C HIS A 4 37.18 18.29 21.05
N PRO A 5 36.12 18.80 21.71
CA PRO A 5 35.30 17.96 22.55
C PRO A 5 34.55 16.95 21.66
N VAL A 6 34.88 15.67 21.84
CA VAL A 6 34.08 14.55 21.34
C VAL A 6 32.75 14.59 22.07
N VAL A 7 31.76 15.26 21.47
CA VAL A 7 30.38 15.27 21.93
C VAL A 7 29.85 13.85 21.80
N ASN A 8 29.80 13.18 22.94
CA ASN A 8 29.31 11.84 23.15
C ASN A 8 27.80 11.80 22.83
N GLN A 9 27.43 11.60 21.56
CA GLN A 9 26.05 11.45 21.09
C GLN A 9 25.39 10.10 21.51
N SER A 10 25.89 9.43 22.54
CA SER A 10 25.34 8.16 23.05
C SER A 10 24.04 8.32 23.86
N LYS A 11 23.46 9.52 23.95
CA LYS A 11 22.20 9.80 24.67
C LYS A 11 21.06 10.32 23.78
N ALA A 12 21.06 10.04 22.48
CA ALA A 12 19.89 10.25 21.64
C ALA A 12 18.99 9.00 21.65
N SER A 13 18.09 8.97 22.64
CA SER A 13 16.87 8.16 22.69
C SER A 13 17.00 6.65 22.45
N LEU A 14 17.67 5.96 23.36
CA LEU A 14 17.23 4.64 23.81
C LEU A 14 15.97 4.79 24.70
N SER A 15 14.94 5.51 24.24
CA SER A 15 13.57 5.24 24.71
C SER A 15 13.04 4.02 23.96
N GLY A 16 13.82 2.93 23.98
CA GLY A 16 13.30 1.59 23.83
C GLY A 16 12.50 1.31 25.09
N GLY A 17 11.38 2.02 25.26
CA GLY A 17 10.39 1.66 26.25
C GLY A 17 10.07 0.20 25.99
N ASN A 18 10.19 -0.62 27.03
CA ASN A 18 9.62 -1.94 27.10
C ASN A 18 8.17 -1.84 26.63
N ALA A 19 7.94 -1.95 25.33
CA ALA A 19 6.63 -2.17 24.79
C ALA A 19 6.31 -3.57 25.29
N SER A 20 5.60 -3.64 26.41
CA SER A 20 4.97 -4.87 26.84
C SER A 20 4.27 -5.46 25.62
N LEU A 21 4.36 -6.78 25.44
CA LEU A 21 3.64 -7.52 24.39
C LEU A 21 2.22 -6.96 24.13
N PRO A 22 1.43 -6.59 25.18
CA PRO A 22 0.16 -5.88 24.99
C PRO A 22 0.24 -4.58 24.19
N GLY A 23 1.21 -3.70 24.46
CA GLY A 23 1.36 -2.43 23.74
C GLY A 23 1.76 -2.57 22.27
N ALA A 24 2.54 -3.60 21.92
CA ALA A 24 2.86 -3.90 20.52
C ALA A 24 1.66 -4.48 19.78
N PHE A 25 0.91 -5.38 20.43
CA PHE A 25 -0.32 -5.96 19.90
C PHE A 25 -1.39 -4.89 19.64
N THR A 26 -1.64 -3.98 20.60
CA THR A 26 -2.59 -2.88 20.42
C THR A 26 -2.23 -2.01 19.22
N ARG A 27 -0.94 -1.70 19.00
CA ARG A 27 -0.51 -0.91 17.84
C ARG A 27 -0.72 -1.65 16.51
N LEU A 28 -0.50 -2.95 16.49
CA LEU A 28 -0.77 -3.79 15.31
C LEU A 28 -2.28 -3.80 14.99
N VAL A 29 -3.13 -4.01 15.99
CA VAL A 29 -4.58 -4.04 15.83
C VAL A 29 -5.11 -2.67 15.37
N VAL A 30 -4.71 -1.59 16.04
CA VAL A 30 -5.11 -0.23 15.65
C VAL A 30 -4.62 0.11 14.23
N GLY A 31 -3.40 -0.29 13.90
CA GLY A 31 -2.85 -0.16 12.54
C GLY A 31 -3.67 -0.92 11.50
N ALA A 32 -3.99 -2.20 11.77
CA ALA A 32 -4.79 -3.04 10.89
C ALA A 32 -6.22 -2.50 10.71
N VAL A 33 -6.87 -2.06 11.79
CA VAL A 33 -8.21 -1.46 11.73
C VAL A 33 -8.17 -0.16 10.93
N GLY A 34 -7.19 0.71 11.18
CA GLY A 34 -7.02 1.94 10.40
C GLY A 34 -6.77 1.66 8.92
N TYR A 35 -5.98 0.64 8.60
CA TYR A 35 -5.70 0.21 7.24
C TYR A 35 -6.95 -0.33 6.54
N PHE A 36 -7.73 -1.17 7.22
CA PHE A 36 -8.99 -1.70 6.73
C PHE A 36 -10.00 -0.59 6.45
N VAL A 37 -10.22 0.32 7.41
CA VAL A 37 -11.16 1.44 7.25
C VAL A 37 -10.71 2.35 6.11
N GLY A 38 -9.42 2.67 6.03
CA GLY A 38 -8.87 3.47 4.94
C GLY A 38 -9.08 2.84 3.57
N LEU A 39 -8.78 1.55 3.42
CA LEU A 39 -8.99 0.79 2.18
C LEU A 39 -10.48 0.66 1.83
N PHE A 40 -11.34 0.43 2.82
CA PHE A 40 -12.78 0.36 2.62
C PHE A 40 -13.32 1.68 2.08
N CYS A 41 -12.99 2.80 2.73
CA CYS A 41 -13.38 4.13 2.27
C CYS A 41 -12.83 4.44 0.88
N LEU A 42 -11.58 4.08 0.61
CA LEU A 42 -10.95 4.24 -0.69
C LEU A 42 -11.65 3.42 -1.77
N ALA A 43 -12.04 2.18 -1.49
CA ALA A 43 -12.81 1.35 -2.41
C ALA A 43 -14.21 1.95 -2.63
N MET A 44 -14.90 2.43 -1.60
CA MET A 44 -16.19 3.10 -1.76
C MET A 44 -16.08 4.35 -2.66
N ILE A 45 -15.09 5.22 -2.43
CA ILE A 45 -14.84 6.42 -3.24
C ILE A 45 -14.43 6.03 -4.67
N GLY A 46 -13.53 5.05 -4.81
CA GLY A 46 -13.07 4.55 -6.11
C GLY A 46 -14.24 4.06 -6.96
N GLY A 47 -15.16 3.28 -6.38
CA GLY A 47 -16.36 2.83 -7.09
C GLY A 47 -17.36 3.94 -7.41
N ALA A 48 -17.38 5.03 -6.64
CA ALA A 48 -18.22 6.19 -6.97
C ALA A 48 -17.65 7.00 -8.16
N VAL A 49 -16.33 6.98 -8.34
CA VAL A 49 -15.64 7.58 -9.50
C VAL A 49 -15.70 6.65 -10.71
N ASP A 50 -15.51 5.36 -10.48
CA ASP A 50 -15.60 4.28 -11.46
C ASP A 50 -17.03 3.74 -11.49
N GLN A 51 -17.96 4.61 -11.88
CA GLN A 51 -19.40 4.30 -11.85
C GLN A 51 -19.75 3.06 -12.67
N PRO A 52 -20.73 2.27 -12.22
CA PRO A 52 -21.22 1.10 -12.94
C PRO A 52 -21.96 1.51 -14.22
N HIS A 53 -22.26 0.52 -15.06
CA HIS A 53 -23.16 0.68 -16.19
C HIS A 53 -24.50 1.33 -15.76
N PRO A 54 -25.07 2.26 -16.56
CA PRO A 54 -26.29 3.01 -16.22
C PRO A 54 -27.52 2.16 -15.89
N ASP A 55 -27.50 0.85 -16.18
CA ASP A 55 -28.63 -0.06 -15.94
C ASP A 55 -28.69 -0.64 -14.51
N MET A 56 -27.66 -0.45 -13.68
CA MET A 56 -27.73 -0.86 -12.27
C MET A 56 -28.51 0.17 -11.44
N GLY A 57 -29.62 -0.25 -10.84
CA GLY A 57 -30.35 0.56 -9.87
C GLY A 57 -29.48 0.98 -8.68
N GLN A 58 -29.60 2.23 -8.24
CA GLN A 58 -28.69 2.84 -7.25
C GLN A 58 -28.58 2.06 -5.92
N MET A 59 -29.68 1.49 -5.41
CA MET A 59 -29.68 0.70 -4.18
C MET A 59 -28.94 -0.64 -4.34
N ALA A 60 -29.14 -1.33 -5.47
CA ALA A 60 -28.47 -2.59 -5.76
C ALA A 60 -26.96 -2.38 -5.93
N TRP A 61 -26.57 -1.29 -6.60
CA TRP A 61 -25.17 -0.91 -6.72
C TRP A 61 -24.51 -0.63 -5.37
N ALA A 62 -25.14 0.16 -4.50
CA ALA A 62 -24.55 0.53 -3.21
C ALA A 62 -24.30 -0.69 -2.30
N GLN A 63 -25.26 -1.63 -2.26
CA GLN A 63 -25.10 -2.88 -1.50
C GLN A 63 -23.98 -3.75 -2.08
N TRP A 64 -23.99 -3.95 -3.40
CA TRP A 64 -22.96 -4.71 -4.08
C TRP A 64 -21.56 -4.09 -3.87
N ARG A 65 -21.45 -2.76 -4.00
CA ARG A 65 -20.22 -2.01 -3.78
C ARG A 65 -19.71 -2.15 -2.37
N ALA A 66 -20.57 -2.07 -1.37
CA ALA A 66 -20.18 -2.23 0.03
C ALA A 66 -19.61 -3.63 0.31
N MET A 67 -20.24 -4.68 -0.22
CA MET A 67 -19.72 -6.05 -0.10
C MET A 67 -18.36 -6.20 -0.79
N HIS A 68 -18.22 -5.69 -2.02
CA HIS A 68 -16.98 -5.74 -2.77
C HIS A 68 -15.85 -4.95 -2.08
N ALA A 69 -16.15 -3.75 -1.59
CA ALA A 69 -15.22 -2.91 -0.83
C ALA A 69 -14.77 -3.59 0.47
N MET A 70 -15.67 -4.28 1.17
CA MET A 70 -15.34 -5.05 2.37
C MET A 70 -14.38 -6.22 2.06
N LEU A 71 -14.61 -6.92 0.95
CA LEU A 71 -13.74 -8.01 0.50
C LEU A 71 -12.36 -7.48 0.11
N LEU A 72 -12.29 -6.42 -0.70
CA LEU A 72 -11.02 -5.78 -1.07
C LEU A 72 -10.27 -5.31 0.19
N ALA A 73 -10.92 -4.52 1.05
CA ALA A 73 -10.30 -4.01 2.27
C ALA A 73 -9.80 -5.14 3.18
N GLY A 74 -10.57 -6.23 3.30
CA GLY A 74 -10.20 -7.42 4.08
C GLY A 74 -8.97 -8.11 3.52
N VAL A 75 -8.97 -8.40 2.22
CA VAL A 75 -7.88 -9.11 1.52
C VAL A 75 -6.57 -8.31 1.57
N PHE A 76 -6.62 -7.01 1.27
CA PHE A 76 -5.42 -6.15 1.32
C PHE A 76 -4.93 -5.93 2.76
N THR A 77 -5.82 -5.78 3.74
CA THR A 77 -5.42 -5.70 5.16
C THR A 77 -4.76 -6.99 5.63
N ALA A 78 -5.33 -8.15 5.29
CA ALA A 78 -4.76 -9.44 5.63
C ALA A 78 -3.36 -9.61 5.02
N ALA A 79 -3.18 -9.23 3.76
CA ALA A 79 -1.88 -9.28 3.09
C ALA A 79 -0.83 -8.39 3.78
N VAL A 80 -1.22 -7.18 4.22
CA VAL A 80 -0.31 -6.32 5.02
C VAL A 80 0.06 -6.97 6.35
N ILE A 81 -0.90 -7.55 7.06
CA ILE A 81 -0.63 -8.25 8.32
C ILE A 81 0.39 -9.37 8.09
N VAL A 82 0.18 -10.21 7.07
CA VAL A 82 1.10 -11.29 6.71
C VAL A 82 2.49 -10.73 6.36
N ALA A 83 2.57 -9.68 5.54
CA ALA A 83 3.85 -9.05 5.19
C ALA A 83 4.60 -8.54 6.42
N VAL A 84 3.89 -7.91 7.36
CA VAL A 84 4.46 -7.44 8.63
C VAL A 84 4.97 -8.61 9.48
N PHE A 85 4.20 -9.69 9.61
CA PHE A 85 4.65 -10.90 10.31
C PHE A 85 5.91 -11.50 9.68
N VAL A 86 5.97 -11.58 8.34
CA VAL A 86 7.16 -12.07 7.63
C VAL A 86 8.38 -11.17 7.90
N SER A 87 8.23 -9.84 7.85
CA SER A 87 9.32 -8.91 8.21
C SER A 87 9.82 -9.18 9.62
N VAL A 88 8.91 -9.35 10.57
CA VAL A 88 9.24 -9.63 11.97
C VAL A 88 10.03 -10.93 12.09
N MET A 89 9.58 -12.01 11.42
CA MET A 89 10.28 -13.29 11.45
C MET A 89 11.68 -13.16 10.87
N ILE A 90 11.86 -12.44 9.76
CA ILE A 90 13.16 -12.21 9.13
C ILE A 90 14.08 -11.42 10.07
N ASP A 91 13.59 -10.35 10.71
CA ASP A 91 14.40 -9.54 11.62
C ASP A 91 14.81 -10.35 12.87
N ARG A 92 13.93 -11.23 13.36
CA ARG A 92 14.22 -12.18 14.45
C ARG A 92 15.28 -13.21 14.07
N CYS A 93 15.17 -13.83 12.89
CA CYS A 93 16.17 -14.79 12.38
C CYS A 93 17.56 -14.16 12.19
N ASN A 94 17.63 -12.84 11.96
CA ASN A 94 18.88 -12.12 11.78
C ASN A 94 19.43 -11.49 13.08
N HIS A 95 18.85 -11.82 14.26
CA HIS A 95 19.24 -11.25 15.56
C HIS A 95 19.23 -9.72 15.60
N ARG A 96 18.38 -9.07 14.80
CA ARG A 96 18.29 -7.61 14.74
C ARG A 96 17.25 -7.09 15.75
N PRO A 97 17.43 -5.87 16.28
CA PRO A 97 16.40 -5.23 17.08
C PRO A 97 15.12 -5.09 16.24
N MET A 98 14.00 -5.47 16.82
CA MET A 98 12.69 -5.47 16.18
C MET A 98 12.25 -4.02 15.91
N ASP A 99 12.23 -3.60 14.64
CA ASP A 99 11.69 -2.28 14.29
C ASP A 99 10.16 -2.35 14.36
N LEU A 100 9.58 -1.79 15.44
CA LEU A 100 8.13 -1.75 15.64
C LEU A 100 7.41 -0.78 14.66
N ARG A 101 8.16 -0.12 13.77
CA ARG A 101 7.62 0.78 12.75
C ARG A 101 7.32 0.00 11.47
N PHE A 102 6.28 -0.81 11.56
CA PHE A 102 5.83 -1.71 10.50
C PHE A 102 5.18 -1.01 9.31
N TYR A 103 4.56 0.15 9.54
CA TYR A 103 3.83 0.91 8.53
C TYR A 103 4.62 2.14 8.06
N PRO A 104 4.42 2.58 6.81
CA PRO A 104 4.93 3.86 6.32
C PRO A 104 4.43 5.02 7.18
N VAL A 105 5.30 5.98 7.47
CA VAL A 105 4.91 7.19 8.20
C VAL A 105 4.91 8.35 7.23
N VAL A 106 3.71 8.87 6.92
CA VAL A 106 3.48 9.99 6.01
C VAL A 106 4.34 11.22 6.37
N GLY A 107 4.71 11.42 7.63
CA GLY A 107 5.59 12.51 8.06
C GLY A 107 7.06 12.43 7.62
N ARG A 108 7.50 11.35 6.94
CA ARG A 108 8.93 11.12 6.61
C ARG A 108 9.32 11.35 5.16
N PHE A 109 8.47 12.00 4.37
CA PHE A 109 8.77 12.28 2.96
C PHE A 109 10.14 12.91 2.74
N ARG A 110 10.59 13.82 3.60
CA ARG A 110 11.91 14.48 3.48
C ARG A 110 13.07 13.48 3.46
N ALA A 111 12.99 12.39 4.22
CA ALA A 111 14.01 11.34 4.23
C ALA A 111 13.98 10.49 2.94
N MET A 112 12.79 10.26 2.37
CA MET A 112 12.62 9.53 1.11
C MET A 112 13.24 10.29 -0.07
N TRP A 113 13.20 11.63 -0.06
CA TRP A 113 13.86 12.46 -1.07
C TRP A 113 15.37 12.59 -0.89
N GLY A 114 15.91 12.18 0.27
CA GLY A 114 17.32 12.34 0.61
C GLY A 114 18.27 11.38 -0.10
N THR A 115 17.79 10.24 -0.62
CA THR A 115 18.64 9.23 -1.29
C THR A 115 18.31 9.11 -2.78
N CYS A 116 19.33 8.93 -3.62
CA CYS A 116 19.13 8.75 -5.07
C CYS A 116 18.27 7.52 -5.38
N ARG A 117 18.51 6.39 -4.70
CA ARG A 117 17.79 5.13 -4.90
C ARG A 117 16.29 5.24 -4.59
N SER A 118 15.94 5.87 -3.47
CA SER A 118 14.54 6.10 -3.09
C SER A 118 13.83 6.99 -4.11
N ARG A 119 14.49 8.05 -4.60
CA ARG A 119 13.94 8.92 -5.66
C ARG A 119 13.66 8.16 -6.96
N VAL A 120 14.57 7.29 -7.38
CA VAL A 120 14.36 6.47 -8.60
C VAL A 120 13.13 5.59 -8.45
N VAL A 121 12.94 4.93 -7.30
CA VAL A 121 11.76 4.08 -7.06
C VAL A 121 10.47 4.89 -7.03
N LEU A 122 10.47 6.07 -6.39
CA LEU A 122 9.33 6.97 -6.39
C LEU A 122 8.96 7.41 -7.81
N TRP A 123 9.93 7.90 -8.59
CA TRP A 123 9.69 8.34 -9.96
C TRP A 123 9.25 7.20 -10.88
N ALA A 124 9.93 6.06 -10.84
CA ALA A 124 9.57 4.89 -11.63
C ALA A 124 8.16 4.39 -11.28
N GLY A 125 7.83 4.35 -10.00
CA GLY A 125 6.50 3.95 -9.53
C GLY A 125 5.40 4.93 -9.96
N VAL A 126 5.63 6.23 -9.81
CA VAL A 126 4.68 7.27 -10.25
C VAL A 126 4.48 7.22 -11.77
N LEU A 127 5.55 7.09 -12.55
CA LEU A 127 5.46 6.92 -14.01
C LEU A 127 4.68 5.66 -14.38
N GLY A 128 4.88 4.55 -13.64
CA GLY A 128 4.11 3.33 -13.81
C GLY A 128 2.61 3.52 -13.55
N ILE A 129 2.24 4.27 -12.50
CA ILE A 129 0.83 4.59 -12.20
C ILE A 129 0.23 5.48 -13.30
N VAL A 130 0.96 6.50 -13.75
CA VAL A 130 0.50 7.39 -14.83
C VAL A 130 0.28 6.59 -16.12
N PHE A 131 1.23 5.71 -16.47
CA PHE A 131 1.11 4.81 -17.62
C PHE A 131 -0.09 3.87 -17.48
N TYR A 132 -0.29 3.29 -16.30
CA TYR A 132 -1.45 2.43 -16.00
C TYR A 132 -2.79 3.16 -16.15
N LEU A 133 -2.89 4.39 -15.63
CA LEU A 133 -4.10 5.21 -15.78
C LEU A 133 -4.35 5.60 -17.24
N ALA A 134 -3.31 5.97 -17.98
CA ALA A 134 -3.42 6.26 -19.41
C ALA A 134 -3.86 5.02 -20.21
N TRP A 135 -3.25 3.87 -19.92
CA TRP A 135 -3.60 2.59 -20.54
C TRP A 135 -5.06 2.21 -20.28
N THR A 136 -5.51 2.24 -19.02
CA THR A 136 -6.90 1.91 -18.66
C THR A 136 -7.91 2.87 -19.26
N MET A 137 -7.57 4.16 -19.41
CA MET A 137 -8.42 5.13 -20.13
C MET A 137 -8.54 4.82 -21.62
N ILE A 138 -7.43 4.46 -22.28
CA ILE A 138 -7.44 4.04 -23.69
C ILE A 138 -8.29 2.78 -23.87
N GLU A 139 -8.15 1.81 -22.95
CA GLU A 139 -8.90 0.56 -23.01
C GLU A 139 -10.40 0.77 -22.80
N GLN A 140 -10.79 1.59 -21.82
CA GLN A 140 -12.18 1.99 -21.65
C GLN A 140 -12.74 2.69 -22.89
N TRP A 141 -11.96 3.59 -23.50
CA TRP A 141 -12.38 4.26 -24.73
C TRP A 141 -12.62 3.26 -25.87
N ARG A 142 -11.75 2.25 -26.02
CA ARG A 142 -11.93 1.17 -27.01
C ARG A 142 -13.17 0.31 -26.72
N LEU A 143 -13.33 -0.13 -25.48
CA LEU A 143 -14.44 -0.97 -25.07
C LEU A 143 -15.80 -0.25 -25.17
N SER A 144 -15.82 1.07 -24.98
CA SER A 144 -17.03 1.89 -25.16
C SER A 144 -17.53 1.92 -26.61
N GLN A 145 -16.70 1.54 -27.58
CA GLN A 145 -17.08 1.42 -28.99
C GLN A 145 -17.73 0.07 -29.32
N ILE A 146 -17.72 -0.90 -28.40
CA ILE A 146 -18.32 -2.22 -28.60
C ILE A 146 -19.79 -2.17 -28.15
N PRO A 147 -20.76 -2.37 -29.06
CA PRO A 147 -22.17 -2.42 -28.68
C PRO A 147 -22.43 -3.62 -27.75
N HIS A 148 -23.11 -3.38 -26.63
CA HIS A 148 -23.44 -4.37 -25.59
C HIS A 148 -22.25 -4.97 -24.82
N GLY A 149 -21.07 -4.35 -24.87
CA GLY A 149 -19.95 -4.75 -24.01
C GLY A 149 -20.27 -4.52 -22.54
N LEU A 150 -20.28 -5.59 -21.74
CA LEU A 150 -20.39 -5.51 -20.28
C LEU A 150 -19.07 -4.96 -19.72
N LEU A 151 -19.01 -3.64 -19.55
CA LEU A 151 -17.88 -2.95 -18.95
C LEU A 151 -17.98 -3.07 -17.43
N TRP A 152 -17.26 -4.03 -16.85
CA TRP A 152 -17.00 -4.01 -15.42
C TRP A 152 -16.23 -2.74 -15.07
N PRO A 153 -16.65 -1.94 -14.08
CA PRO A 153 -15.93 -0.74 -13.71
C PRO A 153 -14.53 -1.13 -13.22
N PRO A 154 -13.45 -0.70 -13.89
CA PRO A 154 -12.11 -1.03 -13.44
C PRO A 154 -11.87 -0.35 -12.11
N GLU A 155 -11.27 -1.04 -11.15
CA GLU A 155 -10.91 -0.52 -9.83
C GLU A 155 -9.69 0.42 -9.90
N ARG A 156 -9.60 1.24 -10.96
CA ARG A 156 -8.39 1.96 -11.35
C ARG A 156 -7.95 2.94 -10.28
N VAL A 157 -8.88 3.65 -9.64
CA VAL A 157 -8.56 4.62 -8.58
C VAL A 157 -8.03 3.87 -7.35
N PHE A 158 -8.74 2.82 -6.94
CA PHE A 158 -8.35 1.99 -5.80
C PHE A 158 -6.96 1.36 -6.02
N VAL A 159 -6.76 0.67 -7.14
CA VAL A 159 -5.49 0.02 -7.51
C VAL A 159 -4.34 1.04 -7.57
N SER A 160 -4.56 2.21 -8.18
CA SER A 160 -3.52 3.24 -8.30
C SER A 160 -3.07 3.78 -6.94
N VAL A 161 -4.02 4.01 -6.02
CA VAL A 161 -3.70 4.50 -4.68
C VAL A 161 -3.02 3.41 -3.84
N VAL A 162 -3.45 2.16 -3.98
CA VAL A 162 -2.77 1.02 -3.32
C VAL A 162 -1.35 0.86 -3.85
N TRP A 163 -1.13 0.94 -5.17
CA TRP A 163 0.21 0.89 -5.77
C TRP A 163 1.08 2.05 -5.30
N LEU A 164 0.53 3.27 -5.26
CA LEU A 164 1.24 4.44 -4.74
C LEU A 164 1.70 4.19 -3.30
N TRP A 165 0.83 3.61 -2.48
CA TRP A 165 1.19 3.24 -1.12
C TRP A 165 2.31 2.20 -1.06
N CYS A 166 2.29 1.17 -1.91
CA CYS A 166 3.38 0.19 -2.02
C CYS A 166 4.70 0.84 -2.43
N ILE A 167 4.67 1.78 -3.38
CA ILE A 167 5.85 2.52 -3.85
C ILE A 167 6.41 3.39 -2.73
N VAL A 168 5.56 4.09 -1.99
CA VAL A 168 5.96 4.89 -0.82
C VAL A 168 6.59 3.97 0.24
N TRP A 169 5.94 2.86 0.57
CA TRP A 169 6.47 1.90 1.54
C TRP A 169 7.82 1.34 1.12
N LEU A 170 7.97 0.94 -0.14
CA LEU A 170 9.22 0.44 -0.69
C LEU A 170 10.33 1.50 -0.68
N SER A 171 10.01 2.73 -1.08
CA SER A 171 10.96 3.85 -1.08
C SER A 171 11.48 4.13 0.34
N GLU A 172 10.58 4.08 1.32
CA GLU A 172 10.92 4.24 2.73
C GLU A 172 11.75 3.06 3.25
N ALA A 173 11.43 1.83 2.85
CA ALA A 173 12.20 0.65 3.20
C ALA A 173 13.63 0.70 2.64
N ILE A 174 13.82 1.21 1.41
CA ILE A 174 15.14 1.40 0.78
C ILE A 174 15.95 2.51 1.47
N ALA A 175 15.28 3.55 1.97
CA ALA A 175 15.94 4.61 2.73
C ALA A 175 16.39 4.15 4.13
N ARG A 176 15.89 3.02 4.63
CA ARG A 176 16.23 2.44 5.95
C ARG A 176 17.20 1.24 5.81
N PRO A 177 18.07 1.00 6.80
CA PRO A 177 18.96 -0.17 6.81
C PRO A 177 18.28 -1.51 7.21
N ALA A 178 16.95 -1.54 7.35
CA ALA A 178 16.19 -2.70 7.81
C ALA A 178 15.80 -3.62 6.64
N ARG A 179 16.42 -4.81 6.56
CA ARG A 179 16.18 -5.78 5.48
C ARG A 179 14.76 -6.39 5.52
N GLY A 180 14.17 -6.59 6.70
CA GLY A 180 12.81 -7.13 6.84
C GLY A 180 11.75 -6.25 6.19
N ALA A 181 11.84 -4.93 6.39
CA ALA A 181 10.90 -3.96 5.83
C ALA A 181 10.89 -3.97 4.29
N TRP A 182 12.05 -4.20 3.67
CA TRP A 182 12.16 -4.32 2.22
C TRP A 182 11.44 -5.56 1.68
N VAL A 183 11.58 -6.70 2.36
CA VAL A 183 10.90 -7.95 1.97
C VAL A 183 9.38 -7.82 2.12
N ALA A 184 8.90 -7.24 3.21
CA ALA A 184 7.47 -6.98 3.39
C ALA A 184 6.90 -6.06 2.31
N ALA A 185 7.58 -4.95 2.04
CA ALA A 185 7.17 -4.02 0.98
C ALA A 185 7.16 -4.69 -0.40
N MET A 186 8.15 -5.56 -0.69
CA MET A 186 8.19 -6.34 -1.94
C MET A 186 7.06 -7.36 -2.03
N LEU A 187 6.84 -8.16 -0.99
CA LEU A 187 5.76 -9.16 -0.97
C LEU A 187 4.41 -8.49 -1.16
N TYR A 188 4.18 -7.39 -0.45
CA TYR A 188 2.94 -6.63 -0.58
C TYR A 188 2.81 -5.98 -1.96
N LEU A 189 3.87 -5.43 -2.53
CA LEU A 189 3.86 -4.90 -3.90
C LEU A 189 3.54 -5.99 -4.93
N VAL A 190 4.19 -7.15 -4.85
CA VAL A 190 3.93 -8.29 -5.76
C VAL A 190 2.49 -8.75 -5.63
N PHE A 191 1.98 -8.85 -4.40
CA PHE A 191 0.57 -9.16 -4.16
C PHE A 191 -0.37 -8.12 -4.80
N CYS A 192 -0.08 -6.82 -4.64
CA CYS A 192 -0.88 -5.74 -5.22
C CYS A 192 -0.80 -5.70 -6.75
N LEU A 193 0.33 -6.09 -7.34
CA LEU A 193 0.46 -6.23 -8.80
C LEU A 193 -0.32 -7.44 -9.30
N TRP A 194 -0.21 -8.58 -8.60
CA TRP A 194 -0.90 -9.82 -8.95
C TRP A 194 -2.42 -9.71 -8.87
N LEU A 195 -2.96 -9.04 -7.85
CA LEU A 195 -4.41 -8.76 -7.74
C LEU A 195 -4.84 -7.55 -8.56
N GLY A 196 -3.98 -6.54 -8.71
CA GLY A 196 -4.29 -5.31 -9.44
C GLY A 196 -4.41 -5.53 -10.94
N LEU A 197 -3.59 -6.40 -11.54
CA LEU A 197 -3.63 -6.70 -12.98
C LEU A 197 -4.98 -7.31 -13.42
N PRO A 198 -5.56 -8.31 -12.73
CA PRO A 198 -6.89 -8.82 -13.04
C PRO A 198 -8.02 -7.83 -12.77
N LEU A 199 -7.92 -7.04 -11.68
CA LEU A 199 -8.91 -6.01 -11.36
C LEU A 199 -8.91 -4.84 -12.37
N ALA A 200 -7.78 -4.63 -13.05
CA ALA A 200 -7.60 -3.62 -14.09
C ALA A 200 -7.98 -4.12 -15.49
N GLY A 201 -7.69 -5.39 -15.76
CA GLY A 201 -7.89 -6.01 -17.07
C GLY A 201 -9.35 -6.30 -17.38
N GLY A 202 -10.26 -6.10 -16.42
CA GLY A 202 -11.69 -6.36 -16.59
C GLY A 202 -11.89 -7.70 -17.29
N TRP A 203 -11.36 -8.78 -16.70
CA TRP A 203 -11.40 -10.07 -17.37
C TRP A 203 -12.84 -10.37 -17.77
N LEU A 204 -13.00 -10.49 -19.09
CA LEU A 204 -14.07 -11.18 -19.77
C LEU A 204 -14.27 -12.52 -19.05
N VAL A 205 -15.17 -12.52 -18.08
CA VAL A 205 -15.80 -13.76 -17.63
C VAL A 205 -16.79 -14.07 -18.74
N GLU A 206 -16.35 -14.93 -19.66
CA GLU A 206 -17.25 -15.70 -20.53
C GLU A 206 -18.26 -16.51 -19.69
#